data_AF-A0A4Q7AGW1-F1
#
_entry.id   AF-A0A4Q7AGW1-F1
#
_cell.length_a   1.000
_cell.length_b   1.000
_cell.length_c   1.000
_cell.angle_alpha   90.00
_cell.angle_beta   90.00
_cell.angle_gamma   90.00
#
_symmetry.space_group_name_H-M   'P 1'
#
loop_
_entity.id
_entity.type
_entity.pdbx_description
1 polymer ?
#
loop_
_entity_poly.entity_id
_entity_poly.type
_entity_poly.pdbx_seq_one_letter_code
_entity_poly.pdbx_strand_id
1 'polypeptide(L)' 'MSTTHQTQVLAHLKTGNTITQAEAINLFNCYRLSAVINRLRNSGYEIVTHNEPNQNRDGYHARYEYRELEA' A
#
# COMPACT_ATOMS: atom_id res chain seq x y z
N MET A 1 -14.61 -8.77 15.02
CA MET A 1 -13.50 -9.32 14.20
C MET A 1 -12.34 -8.35 14.28
N SER A 2 -11.12 -8.83 14.56
CA SER A 2 -9.93 -7.95 14.53
C SER A 2 -9.59 -7.65 13.07
N THR A 3 -9.68 -6.38 12.66
CA THR A 3 -9.27 -5.96 11.32
C THR A 3 -7.76 -5.98 11.24
N THR A 4 -7.21 -6.83 10.37
CA THR A 4 -5.76 -6.88 10.15
C THR A 4 -5.30 -5.71 9.29
N HIS A 5 -4.01 -5.35 9.36
CA HIS A 5 -3.43 -4.38 8.44
C HIS A 5 -3.59 -4.80 6.97
N GLN A 6 -3.61 -6.10 6.64
CA GLN A 6 -3.84 -6.58 5.28
C GLN A 6 -5.24 -6.20 4.81
N THR A 7 -6.25 -6.42 5.65
CA THR A 7 -7.64 -6.07 5.35
C THR A 7 -7.81 -4.56 5.16
N GLN A 8 -7.23 -3.75 6.06
CA GLN A 8 -7.34 -2.29 6.00
C GLN A 8 -6.64 -1.70 4.76
N VAL A 9 -5.39 -2.12 4.51
CA VAL A 9 -4.62 -1.65 3.34
C VAL A 9 -5.28 -2.09 2.04
N LEU A 10 -5.73 -3.34 1.93
CA LEU A 10 -6.39 -3.82 0.73
C LEU A 10 -7.70 -3.06 0.46
N ALA A 11 -8.52 -2.84 1.49
CA ALA A 11 -9.75 -2.08 1.35
C ALA A 11 -9.48 -0.66 0.86
N HIS A 12 -8.48 0.02 1.44
CA HIS A 12 -8.06 1.36 1.00
C HIS A 12 -7.59 1.39 -0.45
N LEU A 13 -6.76 0.43 -0.86
CA LEU A 13 -6.26 0.39 -2.23
C LEU A 13 -7.36 0.08 -3.26
N LYS A 14 -8.31 -0.79 -2.92
CA LYS A 14 -9.42 -1.17 -3.81
C LYS A 14 -10.42 -0.06 -4.09
N THR A 15 -10.43 1.02 -3.31
CA THR A 15 -11.25 2.22 -3.63
C THR A 15 -10.58 3.13 -4.66
N GLY A 16 -9.48 2.70 -5.29
CA GLY A 16 -8.69 3.52 -6.21
C GLY A 16 -7.71 4.47 -5.53
N ASN A 17 -7.60 4.43 -4.19
CA ASN A 17 -6.61 5.23 -3.48
C ASN A 17 -5.23 4.58 -3.56
N THR A 18 -4.19 5.40 -3.40
CA THR A 18 -2.81 4.94 -3.23
C THR A 18 -2.37 5.12 -1.79
N ILE A 19 -1.25 4.50 -1.41
CA ILE A 19 -0.72 4.63 -0.06
C ILE A 19 0.80 4.53 0.01
N THR A 20 1.40 5.32 0.90
CA THR A 20 2.80 5.29 1.31
C THR A 20 2.95 4.70 2.70
N GLN A 21 4.19 4.39 3.09
CA GLN A 21 4.49 3.93 4.45
C GLN A 21 4.07 4.96 5.52
N ALA A 22 4.24 6.27 5.27
CA ALA A 22 3.85 7.32 6.21
C ALA A 22 2.33 7.39 6.39
N GLU A 23 1.57 7.32 5.30
CA GLU A 23 0.11 7.30 5.35
C GLU A 23 -0.43 6.03 6.02
N ALA A 24 0.18 4.88 5.78
CA ALA A 24 -0.22 3.63 6.43
C ALA A 24 0.00 3.66 7.96
N ILE A 25 1.02 4.38 8.44
CA ILE A 25 1.21 4.63 9.88
C ILE A 25 0.07 5.51 10.40
N ASN A 26 -0.20 6.65 9.74
CA ASN A 26 -1.22 7.60 10.20
C ASN A 26 -2.64 7.06 10.15
N LEU A 27 -3.00 6.31 9.11
CA LEU A 27 -4.35 5.80 8.90
C LEU A 27 -4.62 4.50 9.67
N PHE A 28 -3.63 3.61 9.78
CA PHE A 28 -3.84 2.23 10.22
C PHE A 28 -2.88 1.76 11.31
N ASN A 29 -1.98 2.60 11.81
CA ASN A 29 -0.86 2.20 12.68
C ASN A 29 0.01 1.07 12.07
N CYS A 30 0.12 1.03 10.75
CA CYS A 30 0.82 -0.03 10.03
C CYS A 30 2.29 0.33 9.74
N TYR A 31 3.18 -0.03 10.66
CA TYR A 31 4.63 0.24 10.55
C TYR A 31 5.38 -0.66 9.55
N ARG A 32 4.76 -1.74 9.07
CA ARG A 32 5.38 -2.71 8.16
C ARG A 32 4.56 -2.85 6.86
N LEU A 33 4.30 -1.72 6.20
CA LEU A 33 3.48 -1.70 4.98
C LEU A 33 4.09 -2.61 3.91
N SER A 34 5.40 -2.58 3.70
CA SER A 34 6.07 -3.44 2.70
C SER A 34 5.80 -4.93 2.91
N ALA A 35 5.78 -5.41 4.17
CA ALA A 35 5.44 -6.79 4.48
C ALA A 35 3.96 -7.11 4.23
N VAL A 36 3.06 -6.15 4.48
CA VAL A 36 1.64 -6.27 4.16
C VAL A 36 1.44 -6.37 2.65
N ILE A 37 2.06 -5.47 1.87
CA ILE A 37 1.99 -5.48 0.40
C ILE A 37 2.53 -6.80 -0.16
N ASN A 38 3.66 -7.31 0.36
CA ASN A 38 4.21 -8.59 -0.07
C ASN A 38 3.21 -9.75 0.14
N ARG A 39 2.52 -9.79 1.28
CA ARG A 39 1.50 -10.83 1.55
C ARG A 39 0.29 -10.67 0.63
N LEU A 40 -0.14 -9.45 0.33
CA LEU A 40 -1.24 -9.18 -0.60
C LEU A 40 -0.89 -9.62 -2.03
N ARG A 41 0.32 -9.31 -2.50
CA ARG A 41 0.83 -9.80 -3.80
C ARG A 41 0.88 -11.32 -3.86
N ASN A 42 1.38 -11.97 -2.81
CA ASN A 42 1.38 -13.44 -2.71
C ASN A 42 -0.03 -14.04 -2.66
N SER A 43 -1.05 -13.25 -2.33
CA SER A 43 -2.46 -13.65 -2.34
C SER A 43 -3.13 -13.37 -3.68
N GLY A 44 -2.38 -12.92 -4.70
CA GLY A 44 -2.87 -12.70 -6.07
C GLY A 44 -3.37 -11.28 -6.36
N TYR A 45 -3.22 -10.32 -5.43
CA TYR A 45 -3.59 -8.94 -5.70
C TYR A 45 -2.49 -8.23 -6.50
N GLU A 46 -2.85 -7.68 -7.65
CA GLU A 46 -1.94 -6.87 -8.46
C GLU A 46 -1.78 -5.49 -7.81
N ILE A 47 -0.68 -5.30 -7.11
CA ILE A 47 -0.32 -4.03 -6.48
C ILE A 47 1.00 -3.58 -7.08
N VAL A 48 1.00 -2.44 -7.77
CA VAL A 48 2.20 -1.85 -8.37
C VAL A 48 2.89 -0.92 -7.37
N THR A 49 4.21 -0.75 -7.54
CA THR A 49 5.00 0.21 -6.76
C THR A 49 5.50 1.31 -7.66
N HIS A 50 5.21 2.54 -7.26
CA HIS A 50 5.75 3.75 -7.87
C HIS A 50 6.83 4.33 -6.97
N ASN A 51 7.92 4.79 -7.56
CA ASN A 51 8.93 5.57 -6.86
C ASN A 51 8.47 7.02 -6.84
N GLU A 52 8.04 7.50 -5.68
CA GLU A 52 7.67 8.90 -5.48
C GLU A 52 8.84 9.66 -4.85
N PRO A 53 9.25 10.83 -5.37
CA PRO A 53 10.24 11.66 -4.72
C PRO A 53 9.80 12.03 -3.31
N ASN A 54 10.72 11.95 -2.35
CA ASN A 54 10.46 12.46 -1.01
C ASN A 54 10.31 13.99 -1.02
N GLN A 55 9.84 14.57 0.10
CA GLN A 55 9.58 16.01 0.19
C GLN A 55 10.82 16.87 -0.09
N ASN A 56 12.00 16.39 0.32
CA ASN A 56 13.28 17.10 0.14
C ASN A 56 13.88 16.89 -1.27
N ARG A 57 13.30 16.02 -2.09
CA ARG A 57 13.75 15.62 -3.43
C ARG A 57 15.18 15.07 -3.48
N ASP A 58 15.69 14.54 -2.38
CA ASP A 58 17.01 13.90 -2.26
C ASP A 58 16.93 12.36 -2.27
N GLY A 59 15.73 11.81 -2.40
CA GLY A 59 15.49 10.38 -2.51
C GLY A 59 14.05 10.07 -2.92
N TYR A 60 13.72 8.77 -2.91
CA TYR A 60 12.39 8.27 -3.26
C TYR A 60 11.84 7.36 -2.18
N HIS A 61 10.52 7.33 -2.03
CA HIS A 61 9.80 6.33 -1.25
C HIS A 61 8.79 5.59 -2.13
N ALA A 62 8.38 4.42 -1.66
CA ALA A 62 7.38 3.61 -2.35
C ALA A 62 5.97 4.18 -2.13
N ARG A 63 5.23 4.34 -3.23
CA ARG A 63 3.78 4.52 -3.26
C ARG A 63 3.14 3.31 -3.93
N TYR A 64 2.14 2.73 -3.28
CA TYR A 64 1.47 1.52 -3.74
C TYR A 64 0.09 1.85 -4.31
N GLU A 65 -0.26 1.19 -5.41
CA GLU A 65 -1.53 1.34 -6.12
C GLU A 65 -2.05 -0.06 -6.47
N TYR A 66 -3.34 -0.32 -6.27
CA TYR A 66 -3.98 -1.53 -6.75
C TYR A 66 -4.40 -1.36 -8.21
N ARG A 67 -4.03 -2.33 -9.05
CA ARG A 67 -4.48 -2.41 -10.44
C ARG A 67 -5.57 -3.47 -10.50
N GLU A 68 -6.77 -3.05 -10.86
CA GLU A 68 -7.81 -4.01 -11.21
C GLU A 68 -7.47 -4.55 -12.59
N LEU A 69 -7.26 -5.88 -12.68
CA LEU A 69 -7.15 -6.55 -13.96
C LEU A 69 -8.52 -6.41 -14.64
N GLU A 70 -8.61 -5.57 -15.66
CA GLU A 70 -9.76 -5.60 -16.57
C GLU A 70 -9.77 -6.98 -17.24
N ALA A 71 -10.87 -7.71 -17.05
CA ALA A 71 -11.09 -9.05 -17.58
C ALA A 71 -11.59 -9.02 -19.03
#